data_AF-A0A956RC35-F1
#
_entry.id   AF-A0A956RC35-F1
#
_cell.length_a   1.000
_cell.length_b   1.000
_cell.length_c   1.000
_cell.angle_alpha   90.00
_cell.angle_beta   90.00
_cell.angle_gamma   90.00
#
_symmetry.space_group_name_H-M   'P 1'
#
loop_
_entity.id
_entity.type
_entity.pdbx_description
1 polymer ?
#
loop_
_entity_poly.entity_id
_entity_poly.type
_entity_poly.pdbx_seq_one_letter_code
_entity_poly.pdbx_strand_id
1 'polypeptide(L)'
;CVALYEAVYGVRPFEGRSLAELREARIHEQIVPAPRNTKIPVALRDLLVRGLAADPDQRWPSMHALLDRLRPLIAPRRRRAIVALSGAVALGLGLTGAGLAYQAHMGQRCTGAQAQLDGIWDDVQRQHVADAILGTGLSYAPDTWIRVAEHLDQHAQAWVDKHTAVCEATSVRHEQSSEVMDLRMACLRQQRVALREAVNVLAAAEPDRVAQAVTLVTGLPDPARCDDVEALRAELPLPQDPGVAKRVEDLRDELAQVRALHGAGDYDLALTQADAIVDQADALDHPPLLAEALLERGLVRQEEARYDEAEQDLERAYVLATKIGHFAVEAAAVRELAFVVGHDQARHEAGLQWGKTALALAQNGLAAPRDEATALGVIGVVLWRKGELDDALDHHRRALVIFEKLLGTDHLAVADALHNAGTVLWKQGELDDALDHHRRALVIF
;
A
#
# COMPACT_ATOMS: atom_id res chain seq x y z
N CYS A 1 72.00 -36.53 -0.60
CA CYS A 1 71.19 -36.88 -1.77
C CYS A 1 71.16 -38.38 -2.01
N VAL A 2 72.32 -39.06 -2.16
CA VAL A 2 72.37 -40.53 -2.33
C VAL A 2 71.59 -41.29 -1.26
N ALA A 3 71.88 -41.06 0.03
CA ALA A 3 71.20 -41.73 1.14
C ALA A 3 69.68 -41.46 1.18
N LEU A 4 69.26 -40.23 0.85
CA LEU A 4 67.83 -39.88 0.83
C LEU A 4 67.11 -40.45 -0.39
N TYR A 5 67.79 -40.56 -1.54
CA TYR A 5 67.27 -41.23 -2.73
C TYR A 5 67.03 -42.71 -2.44
N GLU A 6 67.99 -43.39 -1.81
CA GLU A 6 67.86 -44.78 -1.37
C GLU A 6 66.76 -44.96 -0.33
N ALA A 7 66.67 -44.07 0.67
CA ALA A 7 65.64 -44.14 1.70
C ALA A 7 64.22 -43.96 1.14
N VAL A 8 64.05 -43.12 0.12
CA VAL A 8 62.73 -42.76 -0.43
C VAL A 8 62.29 -43.70 -1.55
N TYR A 9 63.22 -44.19 -2.37
CA TYR A 9 62.92 -45.06 -3.51
C TYR A 9 63.27 -46.53 -3.29
N GLY A 10 63.97 -46.88 -2.21
CA GLY A 10 64.40 -48.25 -1.91
C GLY A 10 65.49 -48.79 -2.84
N VAL A 11 66.04 -47.94 -3.71
CA VAL A 11 67.08 -48.27 -4.70
C VAL A 11 68.18 -47.22 -4.66
N ARG A 12 69.42 -47.64 -4.89
CA ARG A 12 70.55 -46.70 -5.00
C ARG A 12 70.47 -45.94 -6.33
N PRO A 13 70.85 -44.66 -6.36
CA PRO A 13 70.79 -43.87 -7.59
C PRO A 13 71.80 -44.30 -8.65
N PHE A 14 72.87 -45.02 -8.32
CA PHE A 14 73.85 -45.51 -9.30
C PHE A 14 74.11 -47.02 -9.09
N GLU A 15 74.17 -47.78 -10.19
CA GLU A 15 74.46 -49.22 -10.20
C GLU A 15 75.92 -49.50 -10.57
N GLY A 16 76.53 -50.50 -9.94
CA GLY A 16 77.89 -50.95 -10.22
C GLY A 16 78.41 -51.94 -9.16
N ARG A 17 79.11 -52.98 -9.60
CA ARG A 17 79.70 -54.03 -8.73
C ARG A 17 81.15 -53.75 -8.36
N SER A 18 81.76 -52.75 -8.99
CA SER A 18 83.11 -52.26 -8.70
C SER A 18 83.15 -50.73 -8.55
N LEU A 19 84.19 -50.21 -7.90
CA LEU A 19 84.41 -48.75 -7.77
C LEU A 19 84.58 -48.06 -9.14
N ALA A 20 85.15 -48.76 -10.12
CA ALA A 20 85.28 -48.26 -11.48
C ALA A 20 83.92 -48.08 -12.16
N GLU A 21 83.03 -49.07 -12.04
CA GLU A 21 81.67 -49.00 -12.58
C GLU A 21 80.83 -47.90 -11.92
N LEU A 22 80.89 -47.77 -10.60
CA LEU A 22 80.16 -46.70 -9.89
C LEU A 22 80.67 -45.30 -10.25
N ARG A 23 81.98 -45.17 -10.52
CA ARG A 23 82.58 -43.91 -10.96
C ARG A 23 82.10 -43.54 -12.37
N GLU A 24 82.09 -44.51 -13.28
CA GLU A 24 81.59 -44.35 -14.64
C GLU A 24 80.10 -43.97 -14.66
N ALA A 25 79.25 -44.69 -13.91
CA ALA A 25 77.82 -44.40 -13.80
C ALA A 25 77.55 -42.98 -13.25
N ARG A 26 78.37 -42.53 -12.29
CA ARG A 26 78.29 -41.17 -11.74
C ARG A 26 78.75 -40.10 -12.74
N ILE A 27 79.84 -40.34 -13.46
CA ILE A 27 80.37 -39.37 -14.45
C ILE A 27 79.38 -39.18 -15.59
N HIS A 28 78.76 -40.26 -16.05
CA HIS A 28 77.76 -40.23 -17.13
C HIS A 28 76.33 -39.98 -16.65
N GLU A 29 76.13 -39.64 -15.37
CA GLU A 29 74.83 -39.35 -14.74
C GLU A 29 73.76 -40.41 -15.01
N GLN A 30 74.16 -41.68 -15.06
CA GLN A 30 73.28 -42.83 -15.27
C GLN A 30 72.50 -43.16 -13.98
N ILE A 31 71.53 -42.30 -13.66
CA ILE A 31 70.71 -42.44 -12.46
C ILE A 31 69.66 -43.52 -12.68
N VAL A 32 69.62 -44.52 -11.79
CA VAL A 32 68.59 -45.57 -11.78
C VAL A 32 67.21 -44.91 -11.63
N PRO A 33 66.25 -45.16 -12.55
CA PRO A 33 64.93 -44.56 -12.45
C PRO A 33 64.16 -45.08 -11.23
N ALA A 34 63.42 -44.19 -10.58
CA ALA A 34 62.56 -44.55 -9.44
C ALA A 34 61.54 -45.64 -9.81
N PRO A 35 61.23 -46.59 -8.91
CA PRO A 35 60.25 -47.65 -9.17
C PRO A 35 58.88 -47.10 -9.56
N ARG A 36 58.28 -47.69 -10.61
CA ARG A 36 56.92 -47.37 -11.05
C ARG A 36 55.94 -47.73 -9.90
N ASN A 37 55.23 -46.73 -9.35
CA ASN A 37 54.29 -46.76 -8.20
C ASN A 37 54.79 -46.18 -6.85
N THR A 38 55.84 -45.36 -6.83
CA THR A 38 56.21 -44.62 -5.61
C THR A 38 55.27 -43.42 -5.39
N LYS A 39 54.65 -43.30 -4.20
CA LYS A 39 53.78 -42.16 -3.81
C LYS A 39 54.59 -40.91 -3.43
N ILE A 40 55.67 -40.65 -4.14
CA ILE A 40 56.63 -39.59 -3.83
C ILE A 40 56.41 -38.42 -4.79
N PRO A 41 56.28 -37.17 -4.30
CA PRO A 41 56.08 -36.01 -5.16
C PRO A 41 57.23 -35.84 -6.16
N VAL A 42 56.89 -35.53 -7.42
CA VAL A 42 57.85 -35.25 -8.50
C VAL A 42 58.86 -34.16 -8.08
N ALA A 43 58.39 -33.12 -7.39
CA ALA A 43 59.25 -32.06 -6.86
C ALA A 43 60.36 -32.58 -5.93
N LEU A 44 60.10 -33.62 -5.12
CA LEU A 44 61.13 -34.20 -4.26
C LEU A 44 62.19 -34.95 -5.09
N ARG A 45 61.76 -35.67 -6.13
CA ARG A 45 62.66 -36.36 -7.07
C ARG A 45 63.62 -35.38 -7.72
N ASP A 46 63.09 -34.26 -8.24
CA ASP A 46 63.89 -33.31 -9.00
C ASP A 46 64.92 -32.60 -8.09
N LEU A 47 64.56 -32.30 -6.84
CA LEU A 47 65.51 -31.79 -5.84
C LEU A 47 66.64 -32.78 -5.55
N LEU A 48 66.32 -34.08 -5.45
CA LEU A 48 67.29 -35.14 -5.20
C LEU A 48 68.22 -35.37 -6.41
N VAL A 49 67.67 -35.43 -7.63
CA VAL A 49 68.42 -35.61 -8.88
C VAL A 49 69.39 -34.46 -9.10
N ARG A 50 68.96 -33.22 -8.89
CA ARG A 50 69.87 -32.06 -8.92
C ARG A 50 71.04 -32.22 -7.94
N GLY A 51 70.75 -32.73 -6.74
CA GLY A 51 71.77 -32.99 -5.74
C GLY A 51 72.69 -34.17 -6.05
N LEU A 52 72.45 -34.93 -7.12
CA LEU A 52 73.24 -36.06 -7.60
C LEU A 52 74.07 -35.76 -8.84
N ALA A 53 73.94 -34.57 -9.45
CA ALA A 53 74.67 -34.14 -10.65
C ALA A 53 76.18 -34.41 -10.56
N ALA A 54 76.84 -34.77 -11.66
CA ALA A 54 78.28 -35.06 -11.69
C ALA A 54 79.11 -33.80 -11.39
N ASP A 55 78.70 -32.69 -12.01
CA ASP A 55 79.26 -31.35 -11.83
C ASP A 55 78.93 -30.78 -10.42
N PRO A 56 79.95 -30.43 -9.60
CA PRO A 56 79.75 -29.80 -8.30
C PRO A 56 78.92 -28.51 -8.35
N ASP A 57 79.05 -27.69 -9.40
CA ASP A 57 78.39 -26.37 -9.49
C ASP A 57 76.88 -26.48 -9.75
N GLN A 58 76.43 -27.64 -10.25
CA GLN A 58 75.01 -27.92 -10.49
C GLN A 58 74.30 -28.46 -9.25
N ARG A 59 75.06 -28.90 -8.23
CA ARG A 59 74.51 -29.40 -6.96
C ARG A 59 74.00 -28.27 -6.08
N TRP A 60 73.44 -28.64 -4.94
CA TRP A 60 73.09 -27.69 -3.90
C TRP A 60 74.36 -27.10 -3.27
N PRO A 61 74.45 -25.76 -3.13
CA PRO A 61 75.64 -25.09 -2.61
C PRO A 61 75.91 -25.43 -1.13
N SER A 62 74.90 -25.88 -0.40
CA SER A 62 75.01 -26.40 0.96
C SER A 62 73.85 -27.31 1.32
N MET A 63 73.99 -28.07 2.41
CA MET A 63 72.88 -28.86 2.97
C MET A 63 71.71 -27.98 3.41
N HIS A 64 71.98 -26.78 3.91
CA HIS A 64 70.94 -25.82 4.31
C HIS A 64 70.08 -25.39 3.11
N ALA A 65 70.70 -25.10 1.97
CA ALA A 65 69.99 -24.73 0.75
C ALA A 65 69.05 -25.85 0.25
N LEU A 66 69.44 -27.12 0.42
CA LEU A 66 68.57 -28.26 0.13
C LEU A 66 67.40 -28.35 1.13
N LEU A 67 67.67 -28.23 2.44
CA LEU A 67 66.65 -28.36 3.48
C LEU A 67 65.57 -27.27 3.38
N ASP A 68 65.93 -26.03 3.01
CA ASP A 68 64.98 -24.94 2.80
C ASP A 68 63.99 -25.25 1.67
N ARG A 69 64.45 -25.93 0.62
CA ARG A 69 63.60 -26.37 -0.49
C ARG A 69 62.75 -27.59 -0.13
N LEU A 70 63.19 -28.43 0.80
CA LEU A 70 62.43 -29.60 1.28
C LEU A 70 61.31 -29.23 2.25
N ARG A 71 61.51 -28.22 3.11
CA ARG A 71 60.58 -27.82 4.17
C ARG A 71 59.11 -27.61 3.72
N PRO A 72 58.79 -26.88 2.63
CA PRO A 72 57.40 -26.68 2.22
C PRO A 72 56.70 -27.95 1.69
N LEU A 73 57.45 -28.95 1.24
CA LEU A 73 56.89 -30.22 0.75
C LEU A 73 56.39 -31.12 1.89
N ILE A 74 56.73 -30.82 3.14
CA ILE A 74 56.46 -31.65 4.33
C ILE A 74 55.40 -30.98 5.26
N ALA A 75 54.91 -29.77 4.92
CA ALA A 75 53.95 -29.04 5.77
C ALA A 75 52.55 -29.70 5.79
N PRO A 76 51.90 -29.87 6.98
CA PRO A 76 50.68 -30.66 7.11
C PRO A 76 49.44 -29.98 6.50
N ARG A 77 48.72 -30.72 5.64
CA ARG A 77 47.46 -30.31 4.96
C ARG A 77 46.38 -29.76 5.91
N ARG A 78 46.34 -30.20 7.17
CA ARG A 78 45.31 -29.84 8.16
C ARG A 78 45.27 -28.34 8.48
N ARG A 79 46.42 -27.65 8.45
CA ARG A 79 46.51 -26.21 8.73
C ARG A 79 45.92 -25.34 7.61
N ARG A 80 45.96 -25.82 6.35
CA ARG A 80 45.33 -25.14 5.20
C ARG A 80 43.81 -25.27 5.21
N ALA A 81 43.28 -26.41 5.66
CA ALA A 81 41.84 -26.65 5.74
C ALA A 81 41.13 -25.78 6.79
N ILE A 82 41.73 -25.59 7.96
CA ILE A 82 41.14 -24.77 9.05
C ILE A 82 41.04 -23.30 8.62
N VAL A 83 42.09 -22.75 8.00
CA VAL A 83 42.11 -21.35 7.51
C VAL A 83 41.07 -21.13 6.41
N ALA A 84 40.90 -22.10 5.50
CA ALA A 84 39.87 -22.03 4.46
C ALA A 84 38.45 -22.06 5.06
N LEU A 85 38.21 -22.91 6.07
CA LEU A 85 36.90 -23.01 6.72
C LEU A 85 36.54 -21.74 7.50
N SER A 86 37.49 -21.17 8.25
CA SER A 86 37.29 -19.90 8.97
C SER A 86 37.05 -18.74 8.00
N GLY A 87 37.74 -18.73 6.85
CA GLY A 87 37.51 -17.74 5.79
C GLY A 87 36.10 -17.85 5.22
N ALA A 88 35.62 -19.07 4.95
CA ALA A 88 34.26 -19.30 4.44
C ALA A 88 33.17 -18.89 5.43
N VAL A 89 33.34 -19.19 6.73
CA VAL A 89 32.40 -18.76 7.78
C VAL A 89 32.37 -17.24 7.92
N ALA A 90 33.54 -16.58 7.92
CA ALA A 90 33.62 -15.12 8.00
C ALA A 90 32.97 -14.45 6.77
N LEU A 91 33.17 -15.00 5.56
CA LEU A 91 32.53 -14.51 4.35
C LEU A 91 31.01 -14.71 4.40
N GLY A 92 30.54 -15.87 4.86
CA GLY A 92 29.12 -16.17 5.02
C GLY A 92 28.44 -15.20 5.98
N LEU A 93 29.03 -14.98 7.17
CA LEU A 93 28.54 -14.01 8.15
C LEU A 93 28.57 -12.57 7.61
N GLY A 94 29.62 -12.21 6.86
CA GLY A 94 29.73 -10.90 6.22
C GLY A 94 28.64 -10.67 5.17
N LEU A 95 28.36 -11.66 4.33
CA LEU A 95 27.30 -11.59 3.30
C LEU A 95 25.90 -11.53 3.93
N THR A 96 25.63 -12.31 4.97
CA THR A 96 24.34 -12.24 5.69
C THR A 96 24.17 -10.92 6.41
N GLY A 97 25.23 -10.41 7.05
CA GLY A 97 25.21 -9.10 7.71
C GLY A 97 24.99 -7.96 6.72
N ALA A 98 25.66 -8.00 5.56
CA ALA A 98 25.46 -7.05 4.48
C ALA A 98 24.04 -7.12 3.90
N GLY A 99 23.48 -8.33 3.73
CA GLY A 99 22.10 -8.53 3.27
C GLY A 99 21.06 -7.93 4.24
N LEU A 100 21.21 -8.19 5.54
CA LEU A 100 20.33 -7.62 6.57
C LEU A 100 20.45 -6.09 6.66
N ALA A 101 21.67 -5.55 6.60
CA ALA A 101 21.90 -4.10 6.60
C ALA A 101 21.32 -3.43 5.34
N TYR A 102 21.46 -4.07 4.18
CA TYR A 102 20.88 -3.60 2.93
C TYR A 102 19.34 -3.60 2.98
N GLN A 103 18.71 -4.65 3.50
CA GLN A 103 17.26 -4.68 3.69
C GLN A 103 16.77 -3.62 4.68
N ALA A 104 17.45 -3.45 5.81
CA ALA A 104 17.12 -2.41 6.79
C ALA A 104 17.25 -1.00 6.19
N HIS A 105 18.30 -0.74 5.40
CA HIS A 105 18.50 0.54 4.74
C HIS A 105 17.49 0.79 3.61
N MET A 106 17.04 -0.26 2.91
CA MET A 106 15.97 -0.14 1.91
C MET A 106 14.62 0.19 2.55
N GLY A 107 14.27 -0.42 3.69
CA GLY A 107 13.06 -0.07 4.44
C GLY A 107 13.07 1.38 4.93
N GLN A 108 14.24 1.94 5.28
CA GLN A 108 14.36 3.35 5.65
C GLN A 108 14.01 4.33 4.52
N ARG A 109 14.10 3.95 3.24
CA ARG A 109 13.78 4.84 2.12
C ARG A 109 12.30 5.20 2.02
N CYS A 110 11.43 4.35 2.54
CA CYS A 110 9.99 4.56 2.56
C CYS A 110 9.49 5.08 3.91
N THR A 111 10.40 5.55 4.77
CA THR A 111 10.05 6.26 6.00
C THR A 111 9.72 7.72 5.69
N GLY A 112 8.76 8.29 6.42
CA GLY A 112 8.33 9.68 6.22
C GLY A 112 6.84 9.87 5.93
N ALA A 113 6.08 8.78 5.78
CA ALA A 113 4.62 8.88 5.71
C ALA A 113 4.04 9.58 6.95
N GLN A 114 4.45 9.19 8.16
CA GLN A 114 3.96 9.83 9.40
C GLN A 114 4.18 11.35 9.41
N ALA A 115 5.37 11.83 9.03
CA ALA A 115 5.71 13.25 9.02
C ALA A 115 4.88 14.07 8.01
N GLN A 116 4.24 13.41 7.04
CA GLN A 116 3.33 14.09 6.11
C GLN A 116 1.97 14.42 6.75
N LEU A 117 1.67 13.87 7.93
CA LEU A 117 0.50 14.19 8.74
C LEU A 117 0.79 15.22 9.83
N ASP A 118 2.04 15.68 9.96
CA ASP A 118 2.41 16.77 10.89
C ASP A 118 1.61 18.03 10.54
N GLY A 119 0.98 18.63 11.55
CA GLY A 119 0.07 19.77 11.38
C GLY A 119 -1.29 19.42 10.77
N ILE A 120 -1.56 18.15 10.43
CA ILE A 120 -2.86 17.65 9.97
C ILE A 120 -3.52 16.84 11.09
N TRP A 121 -2.86 15.77 11.54
CA TRP A 121 -3.36 14.92 12.63
C TRP A 121 -2.20 14.42 13.48
N ASP A 122 -1.57 15.36 14.18
CA ASP A 122 -0.55 15.12 15.21
C ASP A 122 -1.14 15.35 16.62
N ASP A 123 -0.32 15.15 17.66
CA ASP A 123 -0.75 15.34 19.05
C ASP A 123 -1.32 16.75 19.30
N VAL A 124 -0.82 17.77 18.59
CA VAL A 124 -1.26 19.17 18.74
C VAL A 124 -2.64 19.36 18.12
N GLN A 125 -2.85 18.94 16.87
CA GLN A 125 -4.14 19.05 16.21
C GLN A 125 -5.20 18.16 16.87
N ARG A 126 -4.81 16.95 17.30
CA ARG A 126 -5.68 16.07 18.07
C ARG A 126 -6.18 16.74 19.34
N GLN A 127 -5.31 17.42 20.08
CA GLN A 127 -5.73 18.18 21.27
C GLN A 127 -6.59 19.38 20.92
N HIS A 128 -6.27 20.13 19.86
CA HIS A 128 -7.08 21.27 19.43
C HIS A 128 -8.51 20.88 19.06
N VAL A 129 -8.69 19.78 18.32
CA VAL A 129 -10.03 19.28 17.99
C VAL A 129 -10.76 18.78 19.25
N ALA A 130 -10.05 18.11 20.17
CA ALA A 130 -10.62 17.72 21.45
C ALA A 130 -11.16 18.92 22.22
N ASP A 131 -10.36 19.98 22.34
CA ASP A 131 -10.72 21.20 23.05
C ASP A 131 -11.90 21.91 22.37
N ALA A 132 -11.96 21.92 21.03
CA ALA A 132 -13.07 22.49 20.27
C ALA A 132 -14.38 21.75 20.54
N ILE A 133 -14.39 20.41 20.41
CA ILE A 133 -15.59 19.59 20.61
C ILE A 133 -16.05 19.62 22.06
N LEU A 134 -15.15 19.36 23.01
CA LEU A 134 -15.47 19.33 24.44
C LEU A 134 -15.81 20.72 24.99
N GLY A 135 -15.24 21.77 24.40
CA GLY A 135 -15.48 23.17 24.75
C GLY A 135 -16.90 23.66 24.44
N THR A 136 -17.65 22.95 23.59
CA THR A 136 -19.06 23.30 23.28
C THR A 136 -20.02 23.15 24.47
N GLY A 137 -19.66 22.33 25.47
CA GLY A 137 -20.50 22.09 26.64
C GLY A 137 -21.72 21.18 26.40
N LEU A 138 -21.82 20.55 25.22
CA LEU A 138 -22.88 19.58 24.91
C LEU A 138 -22.72 18.31 25.75
N SER A 139 -23.83 17.78 26.27
CA SER A 139 -23.81 16.59 27.13
C SER A 139 -23.24 15.33 26.46
N TYR A 140 -23.40 15.22 25.14
CA TYR A 140 -22.91 14.11 24.33
C TYR A 140 -21.53 14.38 23.70
N ALA A 141 -20.95 15.57 23.86
CA ALA A 141 -19.63 15.89 23.28
C ALA A 141 -18.51 14.91 23.68
N PRO A 142 -18.44 14.39 24.92
CA PRO A 142 -17.43 13.39 25.27
C PRO A 142 -17.53 12.11 24.44
N ASP A 143 -18.75 11.59 24.24
CA ASP A 143 -18.97 10.37 23.46
C ASP A 143 -18.70 10.62 21.96
N THR A 144 -19.12 11.79 21.45
CA THR A 144 -18.78 12.25 20.09
C THR A 144 -17.27 12.30 19.89
N TRP A 145 -16.54 12.91 20.84
CA TRP A 145 -15.09 13.02 20.75
C TRP A 145 -14.40 11.65 20.71
N ILE A 146 -14.82 10.69 21.55
CA ILE A 146 -14.24 9.35 21.54
C ILE A 146 -14.34 8.73 20.13
N ARG A 147 -15.52 8.79 19.51
CA ARG A 147 -15.78 8.22 18.18
C ARG A 147 -15.03 8.95 17.07
N VAL A 148 -15.00 10.28 17.15
CA VAL A 148 -14.28 11.15 16.20
C VAL A 148 -12.79 10.88 16.26
N ALA A 149 -12.21 10.87 17.45
CA ALA A 149 -10.79 10.61 17.65
C ALA A 149 -10.41 9.22 17.17
N GLU A 150 -11.21 8.19 17.49
CA GLU A 150 -10.98 6.82 17.04
C GLU A 150 -10.97 6.72 15.50
N HIS A 151 -11.97 7.31 14.82
CA HIS A 151 -12.02 7.28 13.35
C HIS A 151 -10.85 8.02 12.71
N LEU A 152 -10.49 9.21 13.22
CA LEU A 152 -9.37 9.98 12.69
C LEU A 152 -8.03 9.28 12.95
N ASP A 153 -7.83 8.70 14.13
CA ASP A 153 -6.65 7.91 14.48
C ASP A 153 -6.52 6.68 13.55
N GLN A 154 -7.62 5.95 13.33
CA GLN A 154 -7.65 4.80 12.41
C GLN A 154 -7.40 5.20 10.95
N HIS A 155 -8.04 6.27 10.47
CA HIS A 155 -7.87 6.77 9.11
C HIS A 155 -6.42 7.24 8.88
N ALA A 156 -5.84 8.01 9.80
CA ALA A 156 -4.46 8.47 9.75
C ALA A 156 -3.48 7.29 9.68
N GLN A 157 -3.66 6.27 10.53
CA GLN A 157 -2.81 5.08 10.51
C GLN A 157 -2.98 4.29 9.20
N ALA A 158 -4.21 4.07 8.73
CA ALA A 158 -4.48 3.40 7.47
C ALA A 158 -3.80 4.13 6.29
N TRP A 159 -3.83 5.46 6.28
CA TRP A 159 -3.15 6.26 5.28
C TRP A 159 -1.62 6.08 5.33
N VAL A 160 -1.02 6.10 6.52
CA VAL A 160 0.42 5.89 6.73
C VAL A 160 0.85 4.50 6.25
N ASP A 161 0.07 3.48 6.60
CA ASP A 161 0.31 2.09 6.20
C ASP A 161 0.23 1.93 4.68
N LYS A 162 -0.81 2.49 4.04
CA LYS A 162 -0.98 2.45 2.58
C LYS A 162 0.13 3.21 1.86
N HIS A 163 0.46 4.43 2.30
CA HIS A 163 1.55 5.20 1.71
C HIS A 163 2.89 4.45 1.78
N THR A 164 3.21 3.88 2.95
CA THR A 164 4.42 3.08 3.14
C THR A 164 4.41 1.84 2.25
N ALA A 165 3.31 1.10 2.21
CA ALA A 165 3.16 -0.10 1.40
C ALA A 165 3.29 0.16 -0.10
N VAL A 166 2.73 1.27 -0.61
CA VAL A 166 2.88 1.71 -2.01
C VAL A 166 4.34 2.03 -2.33
N CYS A 167 5.02 2.77 -1.46
CA CYS A 167 6.44 3.08 -1.65
C CYS A 167 7.29 1.81 -1.69
N GLU A 168 7.09 0.91 -0.73
CA GLU A 168 7.86 -0.33 -0.64
C GLU A 168 7.59 -1.28 -1.81
N ALA A 169 6.34 -1.38 -2.27
CA ALA A 169 5.97 -2.20 -3.43
C ALA A 169 6.79 -1.81 -4.67
N THR A 170 7.04 -0.52 -4.90
CA THR A 170 7.82 -0.04 -6.05
C THR A 170 9.32 -0.04 -5.77
N SER A 171 9.73 0.55 -4.64
CA SER A 171 11.12 0.95 -4.38
C SER A 171 11.94 -0.14 -3.70
N VAL A 172 11.28 -1.10 -3.04
CA VAL A 172 11.94 -2.18 -2.27
C VAL A 172 11.64 -3.55 -2.87
N ARG A 173 10.36 -3.85 -3.12
CA ARG A 173 9.92 -5.17 -3.61
C ARG A 173 9.84 -5.27 -5.14
N HIS A 174 9.81 -4.13 -5.84
CA HIS A 174 9.71 -4.06 -7.30
C HIS A 174 8.49 -4.83 -7.88
N GLU A 175 7.38 -4.82 -7.15
CA GLU A 175 6.10 -5.47 -7.47
C GLU A 175 5.24 -4.65 -8.43
N GLN A 176 5.46 -3.35 -8.52
CA GLN A 176 4.70 -2.43 -9.37
C GLN A 176 5.61 -1.46 -10.12
N SER A 177 5.09 -0.89 -11.21
CA SER A 177 5.79 0.12 -12.01
C SER A 177 5.72 1.51 -11.36
N SER A 178 6.58 2.42 -11.81
CA SER A 178 6.55 3.82 -11.36
C SER A 178 5.24 4.52 -11.70
N GLU A 179 4.63 4.20 -12.86
CA GLU A 179 3.35 4.80 -13.25
C GLU A 179 2.22 4.39 -12.30
N VAL A 180 2.21 3.12 -11.86
CA VAL A 180 1.24 2.65 -10.87
C VAL A 180 1.48 3.30 -9.51
N MET A 181 2.74 3.50 -9.13
CA MET A 181 3.08 4.24 -7.92
C MET A 181 2.53 5.67 -7.96
N ASP A 182 2.70 6.38 -9.08
CA ASP A 182 2.24 7.76 -9.23
C ASP A 182 0.71 7.88 -9.09
N LEU A 183 -0.04 6.96 -9.71
CA LEU A 183 -1.50 6.90 -9.56
C LEU A 183 -1.93 6.71 -8.10
N ARG A 184 -1.36 5.71 -7.42
CA ARG A 184 -1.72 5.39 -6.03
C ARG A 184 -1.31 6.51 -5.07
N MET A 185 -0.17 7.15 -5.30
CA MET A 185 0.29 8.30 -4.51
C MET A 185 -0.54 9.56 -4.78
N ALA A 186 -1.06 9.76 -5.98
CA ALA A 186 -2.00 10.84 -6.27
C ALA A 186 -3.33 10.65 -5.51
N CYS A 187 -3.88 9.43 -5.51
CA CYS A 187 -5.05 9.08 -4.69
C CYS A 187 -4.80 9.34 -3.20
N LEU A 188 -3.68 8.87 -2.65
CA LEU A 188 -3.33 9.11 -1.25
C LEU A 188 -3.15 10.60 -0.92
N ARG A 189 -2.64 11.40 -1.86
CA ARG A 189 -2.56 12.85 -1.68
C ARG A 189 -3.94 13.47 -1.49
N GLN A 190 -4.92 13.07 -2.31
CA GLN A 190 -6.30 13.53 -2.17
C GLN A 190 -6.92 13.10 -0.83
N GLN A 191 -6.67 11.86 -0.39
CA GLN A 191 -7.13 11.40 0.94
C GLN A 191 -6.57 12.25 2.08
N ARG A 192 -5.28 12.59 2.00
CA ARG A 192 -4.63 13.46 3.00
C ARG A 192 -5.24 14.87 3.02
N VAL A 193 -5.59 15.42 1.85
CA VAL A 193 -6.27 16.72 1.78
C VAL A 193 -7.67 16.62 2.40
N ALA A 194 -8.44 15.57 2.11
CA ALA A 194 -9.74 15.34 2.74
C ALA A 194 -9.64 15.24 4.27
N LEU A 195 -8.66 14.50 4.80
CA LEU A 195 -8.39 14.43 6.24
C LEU A 195 -8.08 15.82 6.81
N ARG A 196 -7.21 16.60 6.15
CA ARG A 196 -6.88 17.96 6.58
C ARG A 196 -8.11 18.85 6.65
N GLU A 197 -8.96 18.85 5.63
CA GLU A 197 -10.16 19.70 5.63
C GLU A 197 -11.17 19.26 6.69
N ALA A 198 -11.35 17.95 6.91
CA ALA A 198 -12.18 17.47 8.01
C ALA A 198 -11.65 17.93 9.38
N VAL A 199 -10.34 17.82 9.62
CA VAL A 199 -9.72 18.30 10.86
C VAL A 199 -9.87 19.81 11.01
N ASN A 200 -9.68 20.59 9.93
CA ASN A 200 -9.83 22.05 9.96
C ASN A 200 -11.25 22.46 10.38
N VAL A 201 -12.27 21.80 9.83
CA VAL A 201 -13.68 22.08 10.17
C VAL A 201 -13.97 21.71 11.63
N LEU A 202 -13.48 20.56 12.10
CA LEU A 202 -13.65 20.11 13.48
C LEU A 202 -12.87 20.96 14.50
N ALA A 203 -11.72 21.51 14.12
CA ALA A 203 -10.93 22.40 14.98
C ALA A 203 -11.64 23.75 15.22
N ALA A 204 -12.62 24.10 14.38
CA ALA A 204 -13.51 25.24 14.54
C ALA A 204 -14.92 24.81 14.96
N ALA A 205 -15.06 23.72 15.73
CA ALA A 205 -16.37 23.16 16.08
C ALA A 205 -17.25 24.15 16.87
N GLU A 206 -18.45 24.36 16.34
CA GLU A 206 -19.60 24.98 17.01
C GLU A 206 -20.61 23.88 17.39
N PRO A 207 -21.58 24.12 18.29
CA PRO A 207 -22.53 23.10 18.73
C PRO A 207 -23.21 22.32 17.60
N ASP A 208 -23.62 23.00 16.52
CA ASP A 208 -24.30 22.36 15.38
C ASP A 208 -23.35 21.45 14.59
N ARG A 209 -22.07 21.83 14.44
CA ARG A 209 -21.04 20.99 13.79
C ARG A 209 -20.71 19.75 14.60
N VAL A 210 -20.78 19.81 15.93
CA VAL A 210 -20.55 18.63 16.79
C VAL A 210 -21.60 17.56 16.54
N ALA A 211 -22.85 17.94 16.23
CA ALA A 211 -23.90 16.99 15.89
C ALA A 211 -23.59 16.19 14.60
N GLN A 212 -22.85 16.79 13.66
CA GLN A 212 -22.45 16.17 12.39
C GLN A 212 -21.02 15.62 12.38
N ALA A 213 -20.28 15.75 13.48
CA ALA A 213 -18.87 15.39 13.53
C ALA A 213 -18.60 13.90 13.21
N VAL A 214 -19.47 13.00 13.66
CA VAL A 214 -19.36 11.56 13.35
C VAL A 214 -19.65 11.32 11.86
N THR A 215 -20.67 11.95 11.29
CA THR A 215 -20.99 11.88 9.86
C THR A 215 -19.80 12.34 9.01
N LEU A 216 -19.19 13.47 9.38
CA LEU A 216 -18.01 14.01 8.69
C LEU A 216 -16.86 13.01 8.62
N VAL A 217 -16.44 12.46 9.77
CA VAL A 217 -15.24 11.59 9.81
C VAL A 217 -15.50 10.20 9.21
N THR A 218 -16.74 9.74 9.22
CA THR A 218 -17.14 8.45 8.65
C THR A 218 -17.37 8.55 7.13
N GLY A 219 -17.67 9.76 6.64
CA GLY A 219 -17.68 10.11 5.22
C GLY A 219 -16.30 10.25 4.59
N LEU A 220 -15.20 10.26 5.38
CA LEU A 220 -13.85 10.29 4.83
C LEU A 220 -13.59 9.08 3.92
N PRO A 221 -12.97 9.27 2.74
CA PRO A 221 -12.81 8.14 1.84
C PRO A 221 -11.74 7.16 2.35
N ASP A 222 -12.02 5.86 2.24
CA ASP A 222 -11.11 4.81 2.73
C ASP A 222 -9.80 4.77 1.91
N PRO A 223 -8.61 4.91 2.55
CA PRO A 223 -7.31 4.77 1.89
C PRO A 223 -7.12 3.44 1.13
N ALA A 224 -7.84 2.37 1.49
CA ALA A 224 -7.81 1.10 0.77
C ALA A 224 -8.29 1.21 -0.69
N ARG A 225 -9.10 2.24 -1.03
CA ARG A 225 -9.49 2.49 -2.43
C ARG A 225 -8.31 2.80 -3.33
N CYS A 226 -7.21 3.33 -2.77
CA CYS A 226 -5.98 3.58 -3.51
C CYS A 226 -5.21 2.29 -3.87
N ASP A 227 -5.73 1.10 -3.56
CA ASP A 227 -5.20 -0.18 -4.03
C ASP A 227 -5.83 -0.65 -5.35
N ASP A 228 -6.97 -0.08 -5.74
CA ASP A 228 -7.68 -0.43 -6.96
C ASP A 228 -7.05 0.27 -8.17
N VAL A 229 -5.95 -0.29 -8.67
CA VAL A 229 -5.22 0.26 -9.81
C VAL A 229 -6.05 0.29 -11.09
N GLU A 230 -7.04 -0.61 -11.24
CA GLU A 230 -7.92 -0.60 -12.41
C GLU A 230 -8.84 0.61 -12.37
N ALA A 231 -9.48 0.88 -11.21
CA ALA A 231 -10.26 2.09 -10.99
C ALA A 231 -9.39 3.36 -11.16
N LEU A 232 -8.19 3.40 -10.58
CA LEU A 232 -7.28 4.55 -10.70
C LEU A 232 -6.80 4.79 -12.13
N ARG A 233 -6.67 3.76 -12.96
CA ARG A 233 -6.33 3.92 -14.39
C ARG A 233 -7.52 4.37 -15.22
N ALA A 234 -8.74 4.06 -14.77
CA ALA A 234 -9.95 4.58 -15.38
C ALA A 234 -10.17 6.07 -15.03
N GLU A 235 -9.51 6.59 -13.99
CA GLU A 235 -9.51 8.03 -13.73
C GLU A 235 -8.87 8.82 -14.88
N LEU A 236 -9.51 9.94 -15.20
CA LEU A 236 -9.20 10.70 -16.41
C LEU A 236 -7.86 11.43 -16.30
N PRO A 237 -7.05 11.41 -17.38
CA PRO A 237 -5.72 12.03 -17.35
C PRO A 237 -5.81 13.54 -17.12
N LEU A 238 -4.82 14.07 -16.40
CA LEU A 238 -4.69 15.50 -16.16
C LEU A 238 -4.57 16.28 -17.48
N PRO A 239 -5.00 17.56 -17.50
CA PRO A 239 -4.77 18.46 -18.63
C PRO A 239 -3.29 18.48 -19.06
N GLN A 240 -3.04 18.54 -20.37
CA GLN A 240 -1.66 18.60 -20.90
C GLN A 240 -0.96 19.93 -20.58
N ASP A 241 -1.72 21.01 -20.45
CA ASP A 241 -1.20 22.32 -20.06
C ASP A 241 -0.87 22.33 -18.55
N PRO A 242 0.38 22.59 -18.16
CA PRO A 242 0.78 22.55 -16.75
C PRO A 242 0.07 23.60 -15.87
N GLY A 243 -0.29 24.76 -16.43
CA GLY A 243 -1.02 25.79 -15.71
C GLY A 243 -2.47 25.37 -15.45
N VAL A 244 -3.12 24.79 -16.45
CA VAL A 244 -4.48 24.23 -16.29
C VAL A 244 -4.46 23.04 -15.34
N ALA A 245 -3.48 22.14 -15.45
CA ALA A 245 -3.33 21.00 -14.54
C ALA A 245 -3.18 21.47 -13.09
N LYS A 246 -2.34 22.49 -12.84
CA LYS A 246 -2.20 23.06 -11.50
C LYS A 246 -3.50 23.68 -11.00
N ARG A 247 -4.22 24.43 -11.83
CA ARG A 247 -5.51 25.02 -11.42
C ARG A 247 -6.57 23.96 -11.10
N VAL A 248 -6.60 22.86 -11.86
CA VAL A 248 -7.48 21.72 -11.60
C VAL A 248 -7.14 21.06 -10.27
N GLU A 249 -5.86 20.86 -9.96
CA GLU A 249 -5.44 20.36 -8.64
C GLU A 249 -5.90 21.30 -7.52
N ASP A 250 -5.67 22.60 -7.66
CA ASP A 250 -6.06 23.58 -6.65
C ASP A 250 -7.59 23.61 -6.43
N LEU A 251 -8.39 23.52 -7.50
CA LEU A 251 -9.86 23.44 -7.40
C LEU A 251 -10.34 22.13 -6.77
N ARG A 252 -9.63 21.00 -6.98
CA ARG A 252 -9.97 19.74 -6.30
C ARG A 252 -9.66 19.79 -4.81
N ASP A 253 -8.59 20.49 -4.42
CA ASP A 253 -8.30 20.76 -3.02
C ASP A 253 -9.36 21.67 -2.38
N GLU A 254 -9.82 22.72 -3.09
CA GLU A 254 -10.95 23.56 -2.68
C GLU A 254 -12.26 22.73 -2.57
N LEU A 255 -12.49 21.79 -3.50
CA LEU A 255 -13.67 20.91 -3.47
C LEU A 255 -13.65 19.92 -2.28
N ALA A 256 -12.46 19.52 -1.81
CA ALA A 256 -12.34 18.74 -0.59
C ALA A 256 -12.81 19.53 0.65
N GLN A 257 -12.61 20.86 0.65
CA GLN A 257 -13.15 21.73 1.70
C GLN A 257 -14.68 21.80 1.63
N VAL A 258 -15.26 21.94 0.43
CA VAL A 258 -16.72 21.89 0.23
C VAL A 258 -17.31 20.61 0.82
N ARG A 259 -16.68 19.45 0.54
CA ARG A 259 -17.10 18.15 1.11
C ARG A 259 -17.04 18.13 2.63
N ALA A 260 -15.98 18.68 3.22
CA ALA A 260 -15.85 18.73 4.68
C ALA A 260 -16.89 19.64 5.32
N LEU A 261 -17.17 20.80 4.71
CA LEU A 261 -18.22 21.73 5.16
C LEU A 261 -19.61 21.10 5.03
N HIS A 262 -19.89 20.46 3.89
CA HIS A 262 -21.13 19.70 3.66
C HIS A 262 -21.31 18.61 4.73
N GLY A 263 -20.29 17.78 4.95
CA GLY A 263 -20.34 16.73 5.97
C GLY A 263 -20.45 17.24 7.41
N ALA A 264 -20.10 18.50 7.67
CA ALA A 264 -20.26 19.15 8.98
C ALA A 264 -21.58 19.92 9.14
N GLY A 265 -22.41 19.99 8.10
CA GLY A 265 -23.68 20.72 8.12
C GLY A 265 -23.58 22.21 7.77
N ASP A 266 -22.41 22.71 7.35
CA ASP A 266 -22.21 24.12 6.96
C ASP A 266 -22.64 24.39 5.52
N TYR A 267 -23.92 24.15 5.21
CA TYR A 267 -24.43 24.14 3.85
C TYR A 267 -24.32 25.50 3.14
N ASP A 268 -24.56 26.62 3.83
CA ASP A 268 -24.47 27.97 3.25
C ASP A 268 -23.05 28.27 2.71
N LEU A 269 -22.02 27.95 3.50
CA LEU A 269 -20.63 28.17 3.12
C LEU A 269 -20.19 27.17 2.05
N ALA A 270 -20.56 25.89 2.21
CA ALA A 270 -20.30 24.85 1.23
C ALA A 270 -20.87 25.22 -0.14
N LEU A 271 -22.12 25.71 -0.19
CA LEU A 271 -22.77 26.10 -1.43
C LEU A 271 -22.08 27.30 -2.08
N THR A 272 -21.78 28.34 -1.29
CA THR A 272 -21.09 29.54 -1.80
C THR A 272 -19.76 29.18 -2.47
N GLN A 273 -19.01 28.26 -1.87
CA GLN A 273 -17.75 27.76 -2.44
C GLN A 273 -18.00 26.86 -3.65
N ALA A 274 -18.98 25.96 -3.59
CA ALA A 274 -19.32 25.06 -4.70
C ALA A 274 -19.77 25.83 -5.96
N ASP A 275 -20.56 26.88 -5.82
CA ASP A 275 -20.96 27.76 -6.93
C ASP A 275 -19.73 28.38 -7.61
N ALA A 276 -18.79 28.93 -6.82
CA ALA A 276 -17.56 29.51 -7.34
C ALA A 276 -16.66 28.47 -8.04
N ILE A 277 -16.62 27.23 -7.55
CA ILE A 277 -15.85 26.14 -8.16
C ILE A 277 -16.50 25.69 -9.48
N VAL A 278 -17.83 25.55 -9.53
CA VAL A 278 -18.55 25.19 -10.76
C VAL A 278 -18.29 26.22 -11.87
N ASP A 279 -18.39 27.52 -11.57
CA ASP A 279 -18.14 28.59 -12.55
C ASP A 279 -16.70 28.53 -13.10
N GLN A 280 -15.73 28.27 -12.22
CA GLN A 280 -14.32 28.16 -12.61
C GLN A 280 -14.04 26.88 -13.39
N ALA A 281 -14.63 25.75 -13.00
CA ALA A 281 -14.48 24.48 -13.69
C ALA A 281 -15.08 24.52 -15.10
N ASP A 282 -16.23 25.20 -15.27
CA ASP A 282 -16.86 25.45 -16.57
C ASP A 282 -15.95 26.31 -17.47
N ALA A 283 -15.37 27.37 -16.91
CA ALA A 283 -14.45 28.26 -17.64
C ALA A 283 -13.12 27.58 -18.06
N LEU A 284 -12.67 26.55 -17.33
CA LEU A 284 -11.47 25.79 -17.66
C LEU A 284 -11.69 24.75 -18.77
N ASP A 285 -12.94 24.53 -19.21
CA ASP A 285 -13.32 23.48 -20.16
C ASP A 285 -12.71 22.11 -19.77
N HIS A 286 -12.78 21.78 -18.48
CA HIS A 286 -12.31 20.52 -17.93
C HIS A 286 -13.49 19.68 -17.39
N PRO A 287 -14.11 18.85 -18.25
CA PRO A 287 -15.31 18.08 -17.90
C PRO A 287 -15.21 17.20 -16.65
N PRO A 288 -14.08 16.54 -16.31
CA PRO A 288 -13.98 15.74 -15.09
C PRO A 288 -14.22 16.56 -13.83
N LEU A 289 -13.53 17.70 -13.70
CA LEU A 289 -13.68 18.59 -12.55
C LEU A 289 -15.08 19.23 -12.52
N LEU A 290 -15.63 19.60 -13.68
CA LEU A 290 -16.98 20.15 -13.73
C LEU A 290 -18.02 19.12 -13.25
N ALA A 291 -17.88 17.85 -13.64
CA ALA A 291 -18.77 16.79 -13.16
C ALA A 291 -18.63 16.55 -11.64
N GLU A 292 -17.40 16.55 -11.12
CA GLU A 292 -17.13 16.47 -9.67
C GLU A 292 -17.76 17.66 -8.92
N ALA A 293 -17.57 18.88 -9.41
CA ALA A 293 -18.10 20.09 -8.77
C ALA A 293 -19.64 20.17 -8.81
N LEU A 294 -20.25 19.76 -9.93
CA LEU A 294 -21.71 19.69 -10.05
C LEU A 294 -22.31 18.64 -9.12
N LEU A 295 -21.66 17.48 -8.97
CA LEU A 295 -22.08 16.47 -8.01
C LEU A 295 -22.11 17.03 -6.59
N GLU A 296 -21.02 17.65 -6.13
CA GLU A 296 -20.96 18.21 -4.78
C GLU A 296 -21.96 19.35 -4.58
N ARG A 297 -22.13 20.24 -5.57
CA ARG A 297 -23.12 21.30 -5.47
C ARG A 297 -24.54 20.75 -5.41
N GLY A 298 -24.85 19.72 -6.21
CA GLY A 298 -26.14 19.04 -6.19
C GLY A 298 -26.45 18.43 -4.82
N LEU A 299 -25.46 17.81 -4.18
CA LEU A 299 -25.56 17.30 -2.81
C LEU A 299 -25.88 18.41 -1.81
N VAL A 300 -25.14 19.51 -1.81
CA VAL A 300 -25.38 20.63 -0.89
C VAL A 300 -26.76 21.27 -1.14
N ARG A 301 -27.18 21.40 -2.41
CA ARG A 301 -28.52 21.92 -2.76
C ARG A 301 -29.65 21.00 -2.29
N GLN A 302 -29.44 19.68 -2.23
CA GLN A 302 -30.40 18.75 -1.64
C GLN A 302 -30.55 19.00 -0.14
N GLU A 303 -29.46 19.22 0.59
CA GLU A 303 -29.50 19.56 2.03
C GLU A 303 -30.20 20.90 2.30
N GLU A 304 -30.07 21.89 1.40
CA GLU A 304 -30.81 23.16 1.46
C GLU A 304 -32.28 23.06 0.98
N ALA A 305 -32.77 21.85 0.67
CA ALA A 305 -34.09 21.60 0.11
C ALA A 305 -34.38 22.27 -1.26
N ARG A 306 -33.33 22.58 -2.03
CA ARG A 306 -33.41 23.14 -3.40
C ARG A 306 -33.43 22.02 -4.44
N TYR A 307 -34.43 21.14 -4.33
CA TYR A 307 -34.45 19.86 -5.05
C TYR A 307 -34.44 19.98 -6.57
N ASP A 308 -35.14 20.97 -7.14
CA ASP A 308 -35.17 21.17 -8.60
C ASP A 308 -33.79 21.60 -9.15
N GLU A 309 -33.02 22.34 -8.37
CA GLU A 309 -31.67 22.78 -8.73
C GLU A 309 -30.65 21.67 -8.49
N ALA A 310 -30.84 20.88 -7.42
CA ALA A 310 -30.06 19.67 -7.16
C ALA A 310 -30.22 18.65 -8.30
N GLU A 311 -31.46 18.39 -8.73
CA GLU A 311 -31.73 17.51 -9.87
C GLU A 311 -31.00 17.97 -11.14
N GLN A 312 -31.07 19.27 -11.47
CA GLN A 312 -30.38 19.81 -12.65
C GLN A 312 -28.87 19.61 -12.59
N ASP A 313 -28.25 19.86 -11.43
CA ASP A 313 -26.82 19.67 -11.25
C ASP A 313 -26.43 18.18 -11.35
N LEU A 314 -27.19 17.31 -10.70
CA LEU A 314 -26.92 15.88 -10.69
C LEU A 314 -27.15 15.24 -12.07
N GLU A 315 -28.18 15.65 -12.82
CA GLU A 315 -28.38 15.22 -14.21
C GLU A 315 -27.22 15.67 -15.10
N ARG A 316 -26.77 16.91 -14.94
CA ARG A 316 -25.63 17.45 -15.70
C ARG A 316 -24.33 16.73 -15.33
N ALA A 317 -24.10 16.46 -14.05
CA ALA A 317 -22.97 15.67 -13.56
C ALA A 317 -22.99 14.25 -14.15
N TYR A 318 -24.14 13.56 -14.10
CA TYR A 318 -24.34 12.24 -14.67
C TYR A 318 -24.04 12.20 -16.18
N VAL A 319 -24.62 13.11 -16.96
CA VAL A 319 -24.42 13.15 -18.42
C VAL A 319 -22.96 13.43 -18.77
N LEU A 320 -22.31 14.35 -18.08
CA LEU A 320 -20.89 14.65 -18.29
C LEU A 320 -20.03 13.44 -17.93
N ALA A 321 -20.23 12.86 -16.75
CA ALA A 321 -19.48 11.71 -16.25
C ALA A 321 -19.60 10.49 -17.18
N THR A 322 -20.82 10.20 -17.66
CA THR A 322 -21.08 9.12 -18.62
C THR A 322 -20.29 9.32 -19.92
N LYS A 323 -20.27 10.56 -20.45
CA LYS A 323 -19.60 10.87 -21.72
C LYS A 323 -18.08 10.68 -21.64
N ILE A 324 -17.51 10.96 -20.48
CA ILE A 324 -16.06 10.90 -20.25
C ILE A 324 -15.61 9.60 -19.58
N GLY A 325 -16.53 8.73 -19.15
CA GLY A 325 -16.19 7.50 -18.43
C GLY A 325 -15.72 7.71 -16.99
N HIS A 326 -16.21 8.77 -16.32
CA HIS A 326 -15.91 9.03 -14.90
C HIS A 326 -16.87 8.24 -14.00
N PHE A 327 -16.66 6.92 -13.91
CA PHE A 327 -17.61 5.99 -13.30
C PHE A 327 -17.96 6.30 -11.84
N ALA A 328 -17.00 6.81 -11.06
CA ALA A 328 -17.23 7.15 -9.65
C ALA A 328 -18.25 8.29 -9.52
N VAL A 329 -18.13 9.34 -10.33
CA VAL A 329 -19.08 10.47 -10.35
C VAL A 329 -20.40 10.04 -10.98
N GLU A 330 -20.36 9.23 -12.04
CA GLU A 330 -21.56 8.70 -12.69
C GLU A 330 -22.43 7.94 -11.69
N ALA A 331 -21.85 6.96 -10.98
CA ALA A 331 -22.55 6.14 -10.00
C ALA A 331 -23.09 6.96 -8.81
N ALA A 332 -22.30 7.92 -8.31
CA ALA A 332 -22.73 8.82 -7.25
C ALA A 332 -23.91 9.71 -7.69
N ALA A 333 -23.84 10.31 -8.88
CA ALA A 333 -24.88 11.19 -9.40
C ALA A 333 -26.22 10.47 -9.59
N VAL A 334 -26.23 9.27 -10.20
CA VAL A 334 -27.50 8.52 -10.39
C VAL A 334 -28.10 8.01 -9.08
N ARG A 335 -27.25 7.68 -8.10
CA ARG A 335 -27.71 7.28 -6.77
C ARG A 335 -28.42 8.45 -6.10
N GLU A 336 -27.84 9.64 -6.16
CA GLU A 336 -28.44 10.83 -5.56
C GLU A 336 -29.67 11.32 -6.33
N LEU A 337 -29.68 11.21 -7.66
CA LEU A 337 -30.90 11.44 -8.44
C LEU A 337 -32.04 10.53 -7.98
N ALA A 338 -31.77 9.26 -7.70
CA ALA A 338 -32.80 8.35 -7.20
C ALA A 338 -33.39 8.84 -5.87
N PHE A 339 -32.55 9.37 -4.97
CA PHE A 339 -32.99 9.94 -3.70
C PHE A 339 -33.75 11.26 -3.89
N VAL A 340 -33.14 12.27 -4.52
CA VAL A 340 -33.76 13.60 -4.73
C VAL A 340 -35.08 13.48 -5.47
N VAL A 341 -35.10 12.72 -6.57
CA VAL A 341 -36.30 12.58 -7.42
C VAL A 341 -37.36 11.72 -6.73
N GLY A 342 -36.96 10.58 -6.17
CA GLY A 342 -37.87 9.58 -5.64
C GLY A 342 -38.40 9.88 -4.24
N HIS A 343 -37.52 10.37 -3.37
CA HIS A 343 -37.80 10.63 -1.96
C HIS A 343 -38.18 12.10 -1.72
N ASP A 344 -37.33 13.06 -2.11
CA ASP A 344 -37.52 14.46 -1.73
C ASP A 344 -38.60 15.17 -2.56
N GLN A 345 -38.62 14.95 -3.87
CA GLN A 345 -39.66 15.47 -4.77
C GLN A 345 -40.89 14.56 -4.87
N ALA A 346 -40.87 13.40 -4.20
CA ALA A 346 -41.94 12.39 -4.24
C ALA A 346 -42.33 11.90 -5.66
N ARG A 347 -41.43 11.99 -6.65
CA ARG A 347 -41.63 11.42 -7.98
C ARG A 347 -41.15 9.97 -8.00
N HIS A 348 -41.83 9.13 -7.23
CA HIS A 348 -41.38 7.77 -6.87
C HIS A 348 -41.01 6.90 -8.08
N GLU A 349 -41.82 6.86 -9.13
CA GLU A 349 -41.54 6.03 -10.32
C GLU A 349 -40.26 6.48 -11.05
N ALA A 350 -40.04 7.80 -11.15
CA ALA A 350 -38.82 8.35 -11.75
C ALA A 350 -37.60 8.06 -10.86
N GLY A 351 -37.74 8.21 -9.54
CA GLY A 351 -36.68 7.87 -8.59
C GLY A 351 -36.32 6.39 -8.61
N LEU A 352 -37.31 5.49 -8.71
CA LEU A 352 -37.07 4.06 -8.87
C LEU A 352 -36.36 3.73 -10.19
N GLN A 353 -36.64 4.48 -11.25
CA GLN A 353 -35.92 4.32 -12.51
C GLN A 353 -34.45 4.71 -12.37
N TRP A 354 -34.16 5.84 -11.71
CA TRP A 354 -32.78 6.22 -11.36
C TRP A 354 -32.10 5.19 -10.45
N GLY A 355 -32.82 4.67 -9.45
CA GLY A 355 -32.30 3.65 -8.53
C GLY A 355 -31.94 2.35 -9.25
N LYS A 356 -32.75 1.90 -10.21
CA LYS A 356 -32.44 0.74 -11.06
C LYS A 356 -31.20 0.99 -11.93
N THR A 357 -31.03 2.20 -12.45
CA THR A 357 -29.82 2.59 -13.19
C THR A 357 -28.58 2.53 -12.28
N ALA A 358 -28.67 3.09 -11.06
CA ALA A 358 -27.60 3.03 -10.07
C ALA A 358 -27.21 1.59 -9.73
N LEU A 359 -28.20 0.71 -9.50
CA LEU A 359 -27.97 -0.70 -9.22
C LEU A 359 -27.31 -1.42 -10.39
N ALA A 360 -27.75 -1.16 -11.63
CA ALA A 360 -27.16 -1.76 -12.82
C ALA A 360 -25.69 -1.33 -13.01
N LEU A 361 -25.38 -0.05 -12.80
CA LEU A 361 -24.01 0.45 -12.83
C LEU A 361 -23.15 -0.22 -11.74
N ALA A 362 -23.69 -0.37 -10.53
CA ALA A 362 -22.99 -1.04 -9.43
C ALA A 362 -22.68 -2.51 -9.73
N GLN A 363 -23.59 -3.22 -10.40
CA GLN A 363 -23.45 -4.64 -10.72
C GLN A 363 -22.56 -4.92 -11.95
N ASN A 364 -22.23 -3.91 -12.75
CA ASN A 364 -21.39 -4.07 -13.95
C ASN A 364 -19.89 -4.25 -13.63
N GLY A 365 -19.50 -4.30 -12.35
CA GLY A 365 -18.13 -4.61 -11.90
C GLY A 365 -17.13 -3.46 -11.99
N LEU A 366 -17.57 -2.27 -12.44
CA LEU A 366 -16.77 -1.05 -12.51
C LEU A 366 -16.90 -0.17 -11.26
N ALA A 367 -17.88 -0.46 -10.41
CA ALA A 367 -18.13 0.25 -9.16
C ALA A 367 -17.64 -0.57 -7.96
N ALA A 368 -17.46 0.09 -6.81
CA ALA A 368 -17.04 -0.62 -5.61
C ALA A 368 -18.15 -1.58 -5.13
N PRO A 369 -17.83 -2.75 -4.55
CA PRO A 369 -18.85 -3.71 -4.08
C PRO A 369 -19.89 -3.12 -3.10
N ARG A 370 -19.51 -2.05 -2.37
CA ARG A 370 -20.43 -1.32 -1.49
C ARG A 370 -21.51 -0.54 -2.23
N ASP A 371 -21.26 -0.14 -3.48
CA ASP A 371 -22.17 0.70 -4.25
C ASP A 371 -23.47 -0.04 -4.59
N GLU A 372 -23.43 -1.38 -4.69
CA GLU A 372 -24.63 -2.21 -4.83
C GLU A 372 -25.54 -2.10 -3.59
N ALA A 373 -24.96 -2.20 -2.39
CA ALA A 373 -25.71 -2.08 -1.14
C ALA A 373 -26.31 -0.68 -0.99
N THR A 374 -25.57 0.37 -1.34
CA THR A 374 -26.07 1.74 -1.28
C THR A 374 -27.20 1.98 -2.29
N ALA A 375 -27.09 1.46 -3.52
CA ALA A 375 -28.16 1.56 -4.52
C ALA A 375 -29.43 0.82 -4.07
N LEU A 376 -29.29 -0.38 -3.49
CA LEU A 376 -30.41 -1.11 -2.88
C LEU A 376 -31.06 -0.30 -1.74
N GLY A 377 -30.24 0.31 -0.87
CA GLY A 377 -30.72 1.17 0.21
C GLY A 377 -31.57 2.33 -0.28
N VAL A 378 -31.12 3.06 -1.31
CA VAL A 378 -31.88 4.17 -1.89
C VAL A 378 -33.19 3.70 -2.53
N ILE A 379 -33.17 2.57 -3.25
CA ILE A 379 -34.42 1.97 -3.78
C ILE A 379 -35.38 1.64 -2.63
N GLY A 380 -34.89 1.04 -1.54
CA GLY A 380 -35.68 0.75 -0.35
C GLY A 380 -36.33 1.99 0.25
N VAL A 381 -35.58 3.09 0.36
CA VAL A 381 -36.10 4.39 0.85
C VAL A 381 -37.23 4.92 -0.05
N VAL A 382 -37.05 4.87 -1.38
CA VAL A 382 -38.08 5.35 -2.33
C VAL A 382 -39.33 4.46 -2.27
N LEU A 383 -39.18 3.14 -2.20
CA LEU A 383 -40.29 2.20 -2.03
C LEU A 383 -41.05 2.43 -0.72
N TRP A 384 -40.33 2.67 0.38
CA TRP A 384 -40.94 2.99 1.66
C TRP A 384 -41.75 4.28 1.60
N ARG A 385 -41.23 5.34 0.98
CA ARG A 385 -41.97 6.60 0.76
C ARG A 385 -43.21 6.40 -0.11
N LYS A 386 -43.13 5.53 -1.12
CA LYS A 386 -44.25 5.15 -1.99
C LYS A 386 -45.30 4.30 -1.26
N GLY A 387 -44.95 3.67 -0.14
CA GLY A 387 -45.81 2.78 0.63
C GLY A 387 -45.72 1.30 0.26
N GLU A 388 -44.76 0.91 -0.60
CA GLU A 388 -44.48 -0.48 -0.97
C GLU A 388 -43.56 -1.13 0.08
N LEU A 389 -44.11 -1.37 1.27
CA LEU A 389 -43.34 -1.73 2.46
C LEU A 389 -42.62 -3.09 2.34
N ASP A 390 -43.27 -4.10 1.74
CA ASP A 390 -42.68 -5.44 1.60
C ASP A 390 -41.45 -5.41 0.69
N ASP A 391 -41.55 -4.70 -0.45
CA ASP A 391 -40.44 -4.53 -1.38
C ASP A 391 -39.33 -3.67 -0.76
N ALA A 392 -39.69 -2.60 -0.01
CA ALA A 392 -38.71 -1.78 0.69
C ALA A 392 -37.88 -2.60 1.69
N LEU A 393 -38.54 -3.48 2.45
CA LEU A 393 -37.88 -4.34 3.44
C LEU A 393 -36.94 -5.35 2.76
N ASP A 394 -37.32 -5.95 1.63
CA ASP A 394 -36.44 -6.84 0.86
C ASP A 394 -35.15 -6.13 0.44
N HIS A 395 -35.27 -4.91 -0.09
CA HIS A 395 -34.12 -4.13 -0.53
C HIS A 395 -33.18 -3.77 0.64
N HIS A 396 -33.72 -3.33 1.78
CA HIS A 396 -32.91 -3.04 2.96
C HIS A 396 -32.24 -4.30 3.55
N ARG A 397 -32.92 -5.46 3.55
CA ARG A 397 -32.31 -6.73 3.98
C ARG A 397 -31.16 -7.16 3.07
N ARG A 398 -31.31 -7.01 1.75
CA ARG A 398 -30.24 -7.31 0.79
C ARG A 398 -29.05 -6.36 0.96
N ALA A 399 -29.30 -5.07 1.15
CA ALA A 399 -28.25 -4.08 1.45
C ALA A 399 -27.51 -4.44 2.76
N LEU A 400 -28.24 -4.79 3.82
CA LEU A 400 -27.69 -5.19 5.11
C LEU A 400 -26.74 -6.39 4.99
N VAL A 401 -27.15 -7.45 4.29
CA VAL A 401 -26.33 -8.65 4.06
C VAL A 401 -25.01 -8.30 3.35
N ILE A 402 -25.04 -7.39 2.38
CA ILE A 402 -23.84 -6.96 1.67
C ILE A 402 -22.94 -6.13 2.61
N PHE A 403 -23.50 -5.16 3.34
CA PHE A 403 -22.72 -4.35 4.28
C PHE A 403 -22.08 -5.19 5.40
N GLU A 404 -22.82 -6.11 6.02
CA GLU A 404 -22.28 -7.01 7.05
C GLU A 404 -21.12 -7.87 6.51
N LYS A 405 -21.24 -8.37 5.28
CA LYS A 405 -20.20 -9.18 4.64
C LYS A 405 -18.95 -8.38 4.28
N LEU A 406 -19.11 -7.15 3.82
CA LEU A 406 -18.01 -6.31 3.33
C LEU A 406 -17.29 -5.58 4.46
N LEU A 407 -18.04 -5.07 5.44
CA LEU A 407 -17.56 -4.12 6.43
C LEU A 407 -17.55 -4.68 7.86
N GLY A 408 -18.15 -5.85 8.08
CA GLY A 408 -18.39 -6.41 9.41
C GLY A 408 -19.68 -5.87 10.04
N THR A 409 -20.06 -6.44 11.17
CA THR A 409 -21.36 -6.17 11.83
C THR A 409 -21.43 -4.85 12.58
N ASP A 410 -20.27 -4.25 12.88
CA ASP A 410 -20.17 -3.11 13.78
C ASP A 410 -19.92 -1.80 13.01
N HIS A 411 -20.07 -1.82 11.68
CA HIS A 411 -19.85 -0.66 10.81
C HIS A 411 -21.11 0.22 10.73
N LEU A 412 -20.98 1.55 10.66
CA LEU A 412 -22.12 2.48 10.62
C LEU A 412 -23.09 2.24 9.46
N ALA A 413 -22.60 1.92 8.27
CA ALA A 413 -23.48 1.53 7.15
C ALA A 413 -24.40 0.32 7.47
N VAL A 414 -23.99 -0.59 8.37
CA VAL A 414 -24.85 -1.67 8.89
C VAL A 414 -25.91 -1.08 9.83
N ALA A 415 -25.54 -0.14 10.70
CA ALA A 415 -26.48 0.56 11.57
C ALA A 415 -27.56 1.31 10.78
N ASP A 416 -27.19 2.01 9.70
CA ASP A 416 -28.13 2.72 8.83
C ASP A 416 -29.09 1.75 8.11
N ALA A 417 -28.56 0.64 7.58
CA ALA A 417 -29.39 -0.38 6.94
C ALA A 417 -30.38 -1.03 7.95
N LEU A 418 -29.92 -1.30 9.18
CA LEU A 418 -30.77 -1.79 10.28
C LEU A 418 -31.83 -0.76 10.67
N HIS A 419 -31.46 0.51 10.80
CA HIS A 419 -32.37 1.60 11.12
C HIS A 419 -33.48 1.74 10.08
N ASN A 420 -33.11 1.72 8.79
CA ASN A 420 -34.07 1.81 7.70
C ASN A 420 -35.00 0.59 7.65
N ALA A 421 -34.47 -0.63 7.80
CA ALA A 421 -35.28 -1.85 7.90
C ALA A 421 -36.25 -1.81 9.11
N GLY A 422 -35.77 -1.36 10.28
CA GLY A 422 -36.58 -1.18 11.48
C GLY A 422 -37.72 -0.17 11.27
N THR A 423 -37.44 0.93 10.56
CA THR A 423 -38.45 1.94 10.21
C THR A 423 -39.54 1.36 9.31
N VAL A 424 -39.18 0.52 8.33
CA VAL A 424 -40.16 -0.18 7.47
C VAL A 424 -41.00 -1.17 8.27
N LEU A 425 -40.38 -2.00 9.11
CA LEU A 425 -41.07 -2.96 10.00
C LEU A 425 -42.05 -2.26 10.95
N TRP A 426 -41.64 -1.12 11.51
CA TRP A 426 -42.51 -0.31 12.35
C TRP A 426 -43.75 0.18 11.58
N LYS A 427 -43.59 0.60 10.32
CA LYS A 427 -44.72 0.99 9.45
C LYS A 427 -45.62 -0.19 9.08
N GLN A 428 -45.09 -1.41 8.99
CA GLN A 428 -45.87 -2.63 8.79
C GLN A 428 -46.62 -3.07 10.06
N GLY A 429 -46.25 -2.55 11.24
CA GLY A 429 -46.80 -2.94 12.54
C GLY A 429 -46.08 -4.12 13.18
N GLU A 430 -44.94 -4.57 12.62
CA GLU A 430 -44.07 -5.61 13.17
C GLU A 430 -43.19 -5.02 14.28
N LEU A 431 -43.80 -4.66 15.40
CA LEU A 431 -43.16 -3.85 16.44
C LEU A 431 -41.99 -4.55 17.14
N ASP A 432 -42.07 -5.86 17.35
CA ASP A 432 -41.01 -6.63 18.02
C ASP A 432 -39.75 -6.71 17.16
N ASP A 433 -39.91 -6.97 15.85
CA ASP A 433 -38.81 -7.03 14.90
C ASP A 433 -38.21 -5.63 14.67
N ALA A 434 -39.06 -4.60 14.56
CA ALA A 434 -38.60 -3.21 14.47
C ALA A 434 -37.74 -2.80 15.68
N LEU A 435 -38.17 -3.19 16.89
CA LEU A 435 -37.44 -2.92 18.13
C LEU A 435 -36.09 -3.64 18.16
N ASP A 436 -36.01 -4.88 17.68
CA ASP A 436 -34.73 -5.61 17.57
C ASP A 436 -33.76 -4.90 16.63
N HIS A 437 -34.23 -4.52 15.43
CA HIS A 437 -33.41 -3.81 14.44
C HIS A 437 -32.91 -2.46 14.98
N HIS A 438 -33.79 -1.67 15.60
CA HIS A 438 -33.39 -0.39 16.19
C HIS A 438 -32.43 -0.55 17.36
N ARG A 439 -32.57 -1.60 18.19
CA ARG A 439 -31.62 -1.88 19.28
C ARG A 439 -30.25 -2.26 18.74
N ARG A 440 -30.19 -3.09 17.69
CA ARG A 440 -28.93 -3.45 17.03
C ARG A 440 -28.25 -2.21 16.43
N ALA A 441 -29.01 -1.35 15.73
CA ALA A 441 -28.49 -0.10 15.20
C ALA A 441 -27.95 0.82 16.31
N LEU A 442 -28.69 0.96 17.42
CA LEU A 442 -28.30 1.83 18.55
C LEU A 442 -27.02 1.39 19.27
N VAL A 443 -26.68 0.09 19.25
CA VAL A 443 -25.42 -0.40 19.82
C VAL A 443 -24.22 0.00 18.95
N ILE A 444 -24.45 0.21 17.65
CA ILE A 444 -23.40 0.58 16.69
C ILE A 444 -23.23 2.11 16.66
N PHE A 445 -24.34 2.86 16.59
CA PHE A 445 -24.35 4.32 16.75
C PHE A 445 -23.71 4.77 18.06
#